data_AF-A0A528D141-F1
#
_entry.id   AF-A0A528D141-F1
#
_cell.length_a   1.000
_cell.length_b   1.000
_cell.length_c   1.000
_cell.angle_alpha   90.00
_cell.angle_beta   90.00
_cell.angle_gamma   90.00
#
_symmetry.space_group_name_H-M   'P 1'
#
loop_
_entity.id
_entity.type
_entity.pdbx_description
1 polymer ?
#
loop_
_entity_poly.entity_id
_entity_poly.type
_entity_poly.pdbx_seq_one_letter_code
_entity_poly.pdbx_strand_id
1 'polypeptide(L)'
;IAVWPWYGGLAKGRTYNDAGEFLSVQEYNNVQRWADAIDARPAVRRGRMVNRAFGEPAMQLHERHDASDFDTKTQDKLAAE
;
A
#
# COMPACT_ATOMS: atom_id res chain seq x y z
N ILE A 1 -10.75 8.45 -3.32
CA ILE A 1 -9.98 7.91 -2.17
C ILE A 1 -10.62 6.62 -1.66
N ALA A 2 -11.89 6.64 -1.22
CA ALA A 2 -12.58 5.50 -0.60
C ALA A 2 -12.52 4.16 -1.37
N VAL A 3 -12.65 4.17 -2.70
CA VAL A 3 -12.68 2.94 -3.52
C VAL A 3 -11.29 2.29 -3.67
N TRP A 4 -10.22 3.10 -3.67
CA TRP A 4 -8.89 2.65 -4.07
C TRP A 4 -8.23 1.64 -3.11
N PRO A 5 -8.32 1.77 -1.77
CA PRO A 5 -7.75 0.79 -0.85
C PRO A 5 -8.25 -0.64 -1.08
N TRP A 6 -9.49 -0.79 -1.59
CA TRP A 6 -10.08 -2.09 -1.91
C TRP A 6 -9.73 -2.53 -3.33
N TYR A 7 -10.23 -1.81 -4.35
CA TYR A 7 -10.11 -2.25 -5.75
C TYR A 7 -8.70 -2.02 -6.31
N GLY A 8 -8.07 -0.90 -5.94
CA GLY A 8 -6.66 -0.66 -6.27
C GLY A 8 -5.74 -1.59 -5.49
N GLY A 9 -6.05 -1.90 -4.23
CA GLY A 9 -5.36 -2.93 -3.45
C GLY A 9 -5.37 -4.29 -4.14
N LEU A 10 -6.56 -4.75 -4.54
CA LEU A 10 -6.77 -5.99 -5.28
C LEU A 10 -6.07 -5.98 -6.65
N ALA A 11 -6.26 -4.92 -7.45
CA ALA A 11 -5.64 -4.80 -8.77
C ALA A 11 -4.11 -4.80 -8.71
N LYS A 12 -3.52 -4.34 -7.60
CA LYS A 12 -2.07 -4.34 -7.35
C LYS A 12 -1.59 -5.54 -6.51
N GLY A 13 -2.41 -6.58 -6.33
CA GLY A 13 -2.03 -7.83 -5.67
C GLY A 13 -1.73 -7.69 -4.16
N ARG A 14 -2.38 -6.75 -3.47
CA ARG A 14 -2.10 -6.44 -2.04
C ARG A 14 -3.17 -6.93 -1.09
N THR A 15 -4.23 -7.55 -1.61
CA THR A 15 -5.40 -7.96 -0.85
C THR A 15 -5.72 -9.39 -1.22
N TYR A 16 -5.94 -10.23 -0.20
CA TYR A 16 -6.34 -11.63 -0.37
C TYR A 16 -5.36 -12.46 -1.23
N ASN A 17 -4.06 -12.22 -1.09
CA ASN A 17 -2.98 -13.00 -1.73
C ASN A 17 -3.16 -13.14 -3.26
N ASP A 18 -3.57 -14.32 -3.71
CA ASP A 18 -3.73 -14.77 -5.11
C ASP A 18 -5.09 -14.43 -5.73
N ALA A 19 -5.96 -13.70 -5.02
CA ALA A 19 -7.28 -13.30 -5.53
C ALA A 19 -7.24 -12.52 -6.86
N GLY A 20 -6.12 -11.84 -7.15
CA GLY A 20 -5.92 -11.15 -8.42
C GLY A 20 -5.92 -12.10 -9.62
N GLU A 21 -5.24 -13.24 -9.49
CA GLU A 21 -5.20 -14.29 -10.51
C GLU A 21 -6.57 -14.96 -10.63
N PHE A 22 -7.17 -15.34 -9.50
CA PHE A 22 -8.48 -16.00 -9.46
C PHE A 22 -9.60 -15.18 -10.11
N LEU A 23 -9.58 -13.85 -9.96
CA LEU A 23 -10.60 -12.94 -10.52
C LEU A 23 -10.20 -12.34 -11.88
N SER A 24 -9.08 -12.78 -12.46
CA SER A 24 -8.50 -12.26 -13.70
C SER A 24 -8.37 -10.72 -13.72
N VAL A 25 -7.90 -10.12 -12.63
CA VAL A 25 -7.90 -8.65 -12.47
C VAL A 25 -7.02 -7.92 -13.48
N GLN A 26 -6.07 -8.61 -14.10
CA GLN A 26 -5.24 -8.13 -15.20
C GLN A 26 -6.05 -7.74 -16.44
N GLU A 27 -7.23 -8.32 -16.65
CA GLU A 27 -8.08 -8.04 -17.82
C GLU A 27 -8.84 -6.71 -17.68
N TYR A 28 -8.95 -6.17 -16.46
CA TYR A 28 -9.63 -4.90 -16.20
C TYR A 28 -8.73 -3.70 -16.52
N ASN A 29 -8.41 -3.51 -17.80
CA ASN A 29 -7.45 -2.50 -18.29
C ASN A 29 -7.67 -1.08 -17.71
N ASN A 30 -8.93 -0.64 -17.64
CA ASN A 30 -9.26 0.69 -17.11
C ASN A 30 -9.02 0.80 -15.60
N VAL A 31 -9.26 -0.29 -14.86
CA VAL A 31 -9.01 -0.39 -13.41
C VAL A 31 -7.51 -0.42 -13.15
N GLN A 32 -6.74 -1.19 -13.93
CA GLN A 32 -5.28 -1.24 -13.83
C GLN A 32 -4.66 0.16 -14.02
N ARG A 33 -4.98 0.82 -15.14
CA ARG A 33 -4.51 2.18 -15.43
C ARG A 33 -4.86 3.17 -14.31
N TRP A 34 -6.10 3.12 -13.81
CA TRP A 34 -6.54 3.99 -12.71
C TRP A 34 -5.82 3.68 -11.40
N ALA A 35 -5.62 2.40 -11.08
CA ALA A 35 -4.95 1.96 -9.87
C ALA A 35 -3.50 2.44 -9.85
N ASP A 36 -2.79 2.32 -10.97
CA ASP A 36 -1.41 2.79 -11.15
C ASP A 36 -1.28 4.31 -10.98
N ALA A 37 -2.17 5.07 -11.63
CA ALA A 37 -2.15 6.53 -11.54
C ALA A 37 -2.32 7.04 -10.10
N ILE A 38 -3.15 6.35 -9.29
CA ILE A 38 -3.32 6.70 -7.88
C ILE A 38 -2.16 6.18 -7.03
N ASP A 39 -1.63 4.99 -7.31
CA ASP A 39 -0.51 4.40 -6.56
C ASP A 39 0.77 5.23 -6.65
N ALA A 40 0.98 5.89 -7.79
CA ALA A 40 2.13 6.79 -8.02
C ALA A 40 2.12 8.04 -7.12
N ARG A 41 0.98 8.40 -6.50
CA ARG A 41 0.87 9.62 -5.69
C ARG A 41 1.68 9.49 -4.39
N PRO A 42 2.59 10.43 -4.06
CA PRO A 42 3.39 10.36 -2.83
C PRO A 42 2.55 10.25 -1.55
N ALA A 43 1.40 10.92 -1.51
CA ALA A 43 0.48 10.84 -0.39
C ALA A 43 -0.19 9.46 -0.24
N VAL A 44 -0.45 8.75 -1.33
CA VAL A 44 -0.98 7.38 -1.29
C VAL A 44 0.08 6.41 -0.78
N ARG A 45 1.32 6.55 -1.27
CA ARG A 45 2.46 5.76 -0.77
C ARG A 45 2.62 5.90 0.74
N ARG A 46 2.68 7.14 1.25
CA ARG A 46 2.79 7.41 2.70
C ARG A 46 1.57 6.97 3.48
N GLY A 47 0.36 7.30 3.02
CA GLY A 47 -0.87 7.01 3.73
C GLY A 47 -1.11 5.52 3.94
N ARG A 48 -0.64 4.66 3.02
CA ARG A 48 -0.74 3.20 3.14
C ARG A 48 0.21 2.57 4.16
N MET A 49 1.17 3.33 4.68
CA MET A 49 2.12 2.84 5.67
C MET A 49 1.57 2.99 7.09
N VAL A 50 0.77 4.03 7.32
CA VAL A 50 0.25 4.41 8.63
C VAL A 50 -0.69 3.33 9.19
N ASN A 51 -0.49 2.96 10.46
CA ASN A 51 -1.22 1.92 11.19
C ASN A 51 -1.17 0.52 10.54
N ARG A 52 -0.22 0.28 9.65
CA ARG A 52 -0.06 -1.02 8.98
C ARG A 52 0.95 -1.88 9.73
N ALA A 53 0.51 -3.05 10.20
CA ALA A 53 1.31 -4.01 10.97
C ALA A 53 1.67 -5.30 10.21
N PHE A 54 1.63 -5.26 8.88
CA PHE A 54 1.90 -6.43 8.02
C PHE A 54 2.47 -6.04 6.65
N GLY A 55 3.10 -7.01 5.98
CA GLY A 55 3.78 -6.83 4.68
C GLY A 55 5.24 -6.42 4.84
N GLU A 56 5.82 -5.77 3.83
CA GLU A 56 7.21 -5.31 3.88
C GLU A 56 7.46 -4.36 5.06
N PRO A 57 8.47 -4.59 5.93
CA PRO A 57 8.76 -3.73 7.08
C PRO A 57 8.96 -2.24 6.71
N ALA A 58 9.58 -1.96 5.55
CA ALA A 58 9.74 -0.61 5.02
C ALA A 58 8.43 0.11 4.68
N MET A 59 7.32 -0.64 4.58
CA MET A 59 5.97 -0.13 4.34
C MET A 59 5.09 -0.17 5.59
N GLN A 60 5.65 -0.49 6.76
CA GLN A 60 4.93 -0.54 8.03
C GLN A 60 5.34 0.65 8.91
N LEU A 61 4.36 1.50 9.25
CA LEU A 61 4.48 2.56 10.24
C LEU A 61 3.32 2.41 11.22
N HIS A 62 3.56 1.74 12.36
CA HIS A 62 2.49 1.36 13.30
C HIS A 62 1.72 2.56 13.85
N GLU A 63 2.41 3.68 14.08
CA GLU A 63 1.81 4.92 14.52
C GLU A 63 2.50 6.11 13.84
N ARG A 64 1.75 7.17 13.60
CA ARG A 64 2.26 8.42 13.04
C ARG A 64 1.83 9.58 13.92
N HIS A 65 2.82 10.28 14.47
CA HIS A 65 2.67 11.47 15.30
C HIS A 65 3.44 12.68 14.76
N ASP A 66 4.41 12.46 13.86
CA ASP A 66 5.14 13.50 13.13
C ASP A 66 5.29 13.16 11.63
N ALA A 67 5.69 14.14 10.81
CA ALA A 67 6.11 13.89 9.42
C ALA A 67 7.44 13.14 9.33
N SER A 68 8.39 13.37 10.26
CA SER A 68 9.68 12.69 10.26
C SER A 68 9.60 11.19 10.57
N ASP A 69 8.46 10.71 11.08
CA ASP A 69 8.27 9.29 11.42
C ASP A 69 8.44 8.37 10.20
N PHE A 70 8.16 8.85 8.98
CA PHE A 70 8.43 8.08 7.75
C PHE A 70 9.93 7.84 7.52
N ASP A 71 10.79 8.74 8.01
CA ASP A 71 12.24 8.70 7.80
C ASP A 71 12.96 7.92 8.89
N THR A 72 12.36 7.74 10.07
CA THR A 72 13.05 7.15 11.24
C THR A 72 12.31 6.01 11.94
N LYS A 73 10.99 5.86 11.77
CA LYS A 73 10.16 4.94 12.58
C LYS A 73 9.42 3.86 11.80
N THR A 74 9.76 3.64 10.53
CA THR A 74 9.28 2.45 9.82
C THR A 74 9.93 1.19 10.39
N GLN A 75 9.23 0.05 10.33
CA GLN A 75 9.66 -1.16 11.05
C GLN A 75 11.02 -1.71 10.58
N ASP A 76 11.41 -1.49 9.32
CA ASP A 76 12.76 -1.80 8.82
C ASP A 76 13.86 -1.01 9.53
N LYS A 77 13.58 0.24 9.92
CA LYS A 77 14.54 1.11 10.59
C LYS A 77 14.68 0.76 12.07
N LEU A 78 13.56 0.43 12.72
CA LEU A 78 13.55 0.04 14.14
C LEU A 78 14.13 -1.36 14.37
N ALA A 79 14.03 -2.27 13.40
CA ALA A 79 14.60 -3.61 13.52
C ALA A 79 16.11 -3.68 13.22
N ALA A 80 16.70 -2.60 12.70
CA ALA A 80 18.12 -2.48 12.41
C ALA A 80 18.95 -1.91 13.57
N GLU A 81 18.28 -1.44 14.64
CA GLU A 81 18.86 -1.01 15.92
C GLU A 81 18.91 -2.19 16.92
#